data_AF-A0A9P7WVL7-F1
#
_entry.id   AF-A0A9P7WVL7-F1
#
_cell.length_a   1.000
_cell.length_b   1.000
_cell.length_c   1.000
_cell.angle_alpha   90.00
_cell.angle_beta   90.00
_cell.angle_gamma   90.00
#
_symmetry.space_group_name_H-M   'P 1'
#
loop_
_entity.id
_entity.type
_entity.pdbx_description
1 polymer ?
#
loop_
_entity_poly.entity_id
_entity_poly.type
_entity_poly.pdbx_seq_one_letter_code
_entity_poly.pdbx_strand_id
1 'polypeptide(L)'
;MSFKPSKHFVLATIPSFGHIRAESGIVCELIKADPHLIFTILVANFTIPLFSKEILGRLLSEADLSRIKIVGIGQAMPPTEEMAKNWLGNLLDAEKLEFREAYRLLSDRKSLTCTQSGVVYNYNDVPAPCTVSADFFAPELGPFVKDTTPAVKVIGC
;
A
#
# COMPACT_ATOMS: atom_id res chain seq x y z
N MET A 1 15.56 -13.20 18.92
CA MET A 1 14.10 -13.46 19.00
C MET A 1 13.50 -13.18 17.63
N SER A 2 12.65 -14.06 17.10
CA SER A 2 11.99 -13.84 15.81
C SER A 2 10.92 -12.74 15.95
N PHE A 3 10.93 -11.75 15.05
CA PHE A 3 9.93 -10.69 15.02
C PHE A 3 8.54 -11.29 14.76
N LYS A 4 7.55 -10.96 15.60
CA LYS A 4 6.15 -11.36 15.41
C LYS A 4 5.26 -10.12 15.35
N PRO A 5 4.81 -9.69 14.15
CA PRO A 5 3.92 -8.55 14.02
C PRO A 5 2.56 -8.86 14.67
N SER A 6 1.94 -7.86 15.29
CA SER A 6 0.59 -7.96 15.86
C SER A 6 -0.41 -7.00 15.20
N LYS A 7 0.09 -6.01 14.45
CA LYS A 7 -0.73 -5.04 13.72
C LYS A 7 -0.25 -4.94 12.28
N HIS A 8 -1.17 -5.00 11.34
CA HIS A 8 -0.89 -4.84 9.92
C HIS A 8 -1.72 -3.69 9.37
N PHE A 9 -1.02 -2.66 8.91
CA PHE A 9 -1.62 -1.49 8.29
C PHE A 9 -1.42 -1.58 6.77
N VAL A 10 -2.48 -1.28 6.03
CA VAL A 10 -2.44 -1.20 4.57
C VAL A 10 -2.65 0.25 4.16
N LEU A 11 -1.76 0.75 3.31
CA LEU A 11 -1.88 2.07 2.70
C LEU A 11 -2.12 1.87 1.21
N ALA A 12 -3.22 2.43 0.69
CA ALA A 12 -3.53 2.47 -0.73
C ALA A 12 -3.58 3.95 -1.15
N THR A 13 -2.67 4.32 -2.06
CA THR A 13 -2.29 5.72 -2.27
C THR A 13 -2.10 6.05 -3.73
N ILE A 14 -2.29 7.33 -4.05
CA ILE A 14 -2.16 7.84 -5.41
C ILE A 14 -0.71 8.07 -5.83
N PRO A 15 -0.46 8.01 -7.14
CA PRO A 15 0.83 8.35 -7.73
C PRO A 15 1.13 9.86 -7.77
N SER A 16 0.85 10.62 -6.70
CA SER A 16 1.13 12.06 -6.60
C SER A 16 2.23 12.34 -5.58
N PHE A 17 3.30 13.03 -5.99
CA PHE A 17 4.47 13.26 -5.14
C PHE A 17 4.14 13.89 -3.77
N GLY A 18 3.16 14.81 -3.72
CA GLY A 18 2.73 15.42 -2.45
C GLY A 18 2.16 14.40 -1.45
N HIS A 19 1.37 13.44 -1.95
CA HIS A 19 0.78 12.37 -1.14
C HIS A 19 1.86 11.37 -0.71
N ILE A 20 2.66 10.91 -1.68
CA ILE A 20 3.77 9.96 -1.43
C ILE A 20 4.67 10.47 -0.31
N ARG A 21 5.08 11.74 -0.37
CA ARG A 21 5.97 12.33 0.64
C ARG A 21 5.31 12.43 2.02
N ALA A 22 4.06 12.87 2.09
CA ALA A 22 3.33 13.05 3.35
C ALA A 22 3.10 11.70 4.03
N GLU A 23 2.56 10.73 3.28
CA GLU A 23 2.24 9.40 3.80
C GLU A 23 3.49 8.59 4.14
N SER A 24 4.56 8.68 3.33
CA SER A 24 5.84 8.05 3.70
C SER A 24 6.33 8.56 5.05
N GLY A 25 6.03 9.81 5.40
CA GLY A 25 6.34 10.34 6.73
C GLY A 25 5.53 9.71 7.84
N ILE A 26 4.21 9.62 7.65
CA ILE A 26 3.32 8.98 8.61
C ILE A 26 3.74 7.51 8.82
N VAL A 27 3.98 6.76 7.73
CA VAL A 27 4.44 5.37 7.80
C VAL A 27 5.72 5.26 8.61
N CYS A 28 6.74 6.09 8.32
CA CYS A 28 8.02 6.02 9.02
C CYS A 28 7.90 6.33 10.51
N GLU A 29 7.11 7.34 10.88
CA GLU A 29 6.93 7.71 12.29
C GLU A 29 6.13 6.65 13.06
N LEU A 30 5.11 6.04 12.42
CA LEU A 30 4.35 4.95 13.04
C LEU A 30 5.18 3.67 13.20
N ILE A 31 6.02 3.34 12.21
CA ILE A 31 6.95 2.20 12.29
C ILE A 31 7.93 2.39 13.43
N LYS A 32 8.50 3.59 13.62
CA LYS A 32 9.37 3.90 14.76
C LYS A 32 8.63 3.82 16.10
N ALA A 33 7.39 4.28 16.15
CA ALA A 33 6.61 4.36 17.38
C ALA A 33 6.09 2.99 17.86
N ASP A 34 5.78 2.05 16.95
CA ASP A 34 5.28 0.72 17.28
C ASP A 34 6.15 -0.36 16.63
N PRO A 35 6.98 -1.09 17.42
CA PRO A 35 7.84 -2.12 16.88
C PRO A 35 7.06 -3.33 16.36
N HIS A 36 5.79 -3.53 16.75
CA HIS A 36 4.96 -4.66 16.32
C HIS A 36 4.11 -4.38 15.08
N LEU A 37 4.25 -3.17 14.52
CA LEU A 37 3.55 -2.74 13.32
C LEU A 37 4.32 -3.18 12.06
N ILE A 38 3.57 -3.70 11.09
CA ILE A 38 4.01 -3.89 9.71
C ILE A 38 3.11 -3.09 8.77
N PHE A 39 3.71 -2.50 7.75
CA PHE A 39 3.02 -1.76 6.71
C PHE A 39 3.11 -2.48 5.36
N THR A 40 1.99 -2.54 4.67
CA THR A 40 1.93 -2.86 3.25
C THR A 40 1.39 -1.65 2.50
N ILE A 41 2.22 -1.07 1.64
CA ILE A 41 1.87 0.09 0.80
C ILE A 41 1.58 -0.44 -0.60
N LEU A 42 0.31 -0.41 -0.98
CA LEU A 42 -0.17 -0.75 -2.32
C LEU A 42 -0.11 0.50 -3.19
N VAL A 43 0.61 0.42 -4.30
CA VAL A 43 0.85 1.57 -5.19
C VAL A 43 0.85 1.15 -6.65
N ALA A 44 0.61 2.10 -7.56
CA ALA A 44 0.87 1.86 -8.97
C ALA A 44 2.37 1.54 -9.18
N ASN A 45 2.67 0.50 -9.96
CA ASN A 45 4.03 -0.04 -10.15
C ASN A 45 5.13 1.02 -10.43
N PHE A 46 4.85 2.08 -11.19
CA PHE A 46 5.79 3.11 -11.62
C PHE A 46 6.13 4.09 -10.49
N THR A 47 5.41 4.04 -9.36
CA THR A 47 5.64 4.92 -8.20
C THR A 47 6.42 4.29 -7.07
N ILE A 48 6.68 2.98 -7.13
CA ILE A 48 7.55 2.30 -6.15
C ILE A 48 8.91 3.02 -5.99
N PRO A 49 9.61 3.48 -7.05
CA PRO A 49 10.90 4.16 -6.87
C PRO A 49 10.76 5.45 -6.06
N LEU A 50 9.65 6.18 -6.20
CA LEU A 50 9.38 7.41 -5.46
C LEU A 50 9.12 7.12 -3.99
N PHE A 51 8.23 6.17 -3.68
CA PHE A 51 7.99 5.72 -2.30
C PHE A 51 9.26 5.20 -1.64
N SER A 52 10.02 4.37 -2.35
CA SER A 52 11.26 3.80 -1.83
C SER A 52 12.26 4.89 -1.49
N LYS A 53 12.43 5.88 -2.37
CA LYS A 53 13.31 7.03 -2.12
C LYS A 53 12.89 7.83 -0.89
N GLU A 54 11.59 8.14 -0.76
CA GLU A 54 11.08 8.92 0.37
C GLU A 54 11.22 8.17 1.70
N ILE A 55 11.01 6.86 1.72
CA ILE A 55 11.16 6.02 2.93
C ILE A 55 12.64 5.86 3.31
N LEU A 56 13.52 5.56 2.34
CA LEU A 56 14.95 5.43 2.59
C LEU A 56 15.58 6.75 3.07
N GLY A 57 15.06 7.89 2.63
CA GLY A 57 15.50 9.22 3.08
C GLY A 57 15.20 9.54 4.55
N ARG A 58 14.42 8.70 5.26
CA ARG A 58 13.95 8.98 6.64
C ARG A 58 14.75 8.32 7.75
N LEU A 59 15.95 7.82 7.44
CA LEU A 59 16.93 7.27 8.39
C LEU A 59 16.36 6.14 9.27
N LEU A 60 15.58 5.24 8.68
CA LEU A 60 15.09 4.04 9.34
C LEU A 60 16.20 3.01 9.52
N SER A 61 16.14 2.23 10.60
CA SER A 61 17.03 1.07 10.76
C SER A 61 16.67 -0.04 9.77
N GLU A 62 17.57 -1.00 9.51
CA GLU A 62 17.26 -2.17 8.69
C GLU A 62 16.07 -2.97 9.24
N ALA A 63 15.98 -3.07 10.57
CA ALA A 63 14.86 -3.71 11.25
C ALA A 63 13.53 -3.00 10.96
N ASP A 64 13.52 -1.66 10.94
CA ASP A 64 12.34 -0.88 10.59
C ASP A 64 11.96 -1.05 9.11
N LEU A 65 12.94 -0.97 8.20
CA LEU A 65 12.73 -1.15 6.77
C LEU A 65 12.16 -2.54 6.45
N SER A 66 12.59 -3.58 7.19
CA SER A 66 12.07 -4.94 7.00
C SER A 66 10.55 -5.06 7.24
N ARG A 67 9.97 -4.13 8.02
CA ARG A 67 8.54 -4.06 8.37
C ARG A 67 7.72 -3.18 7.42
N ILE A 68 8.33 -2.68 6.35
CA ILE A 68 7.62 -1.92 5.32
C ILE A 68 7.71 -2.67 4.00
N LYS A 69 6.57 -3.02 3.41
CA LYS A 69 6.47 -3.64 2.10
C LYS A 69 5.83 -2.64 1.14
N ILE A 70 6.54 -2.28 0.08
CA ILE A 70 6.01 -1.43 -0.99
C ILE A 70 5.71 -2.37 -2.15
N VAL A 71 4.43 -2.49 -2.52
CA VAL A 71 3.96 -3.46 -3.50
C VAL A 71 3.29 -2.74 -4.64
N GLY A 72 3.90 -2.89 -5.82
CA GLY A 72 3.31 -2.49 -7.08
C GLY A 72 2.13 -3.37 -7.39
N ILE A 73 0.99 -2.73 -7.58
CA ILE A 73 -0.20 -3.36 -8.14
C ILE A 73 -0.42 -2.81 -9.54
N GLY A 74 -0.98 -3.66 -10.39
CA GLY A 74 -1.27 -3.32 -11.77
C GLY A 74 -0.09 -3.29 -12.73
N GLN A 75 -0.44 -3.34 -14.01
CA GLN A 75 0.50 -3.26 -15.14
C GLN A 75 0.64 -1.83 -15.67
N ALA A 76 0.12 -0.82 -14.97
CA ALA A 76 0.05 0.56 -15.45
C ALA A 76 1.42 1.03 -15.97
N MET A 77 1.51 1.39 -17.25
CA MET A 77 2.70 2.07 -17.75
C MET A 77 2.72 3.51 -17.21
N PRO A 78 3.89 4.16 -17.11
CA PRO A 78 3.94 5.59 -16.82
C PRO A 78 2.99 6.30 -17.80
N PRO A 79 2.11 7.19 -17.32
CA PRO A 79 1.15 7.84 -18.20
C PRO A 79 1.91 8.58 -19.31
N THR A 80 1.60 8.27 -20.57
CA THR A 80 1.96 9.17 -21.68
C THR A 80 1.24 10.51 -21.49
N GLU A 81 1.71 11.57 -22.14
CA GLU A 81 1.06 12.90 -22.06
C GLU A 81 -0.43 12.86 -22.46
N GLU A 82 -0.80 11.93 -23.34
CA GLU A 82 -2.17 11.66 -23.75
C GLU A 82 -2.96 10.87 -22.70
N MET A 83 -2.33 9.88 -22.05
CA MET A 83 -2.89 9.20 -20.89
C MET A 83 -3.06 10.13 -19.69
N ALA A 84 -2.17 11.12 -19.51
CA ALA A 84 -2.25 12.14 -18.46
C ALA A 84 -3.50 13.02 -18.57
N LYS A 85 -3.98 13.29 -19.80
CA LYS A 85 -5.20 14.06 -20.06
C LYS A 85 -6.49 13.28 -19.75
N ASN A 86 -6.46 11.95 -19.89
CA ASN A 86 -7.56 11.03 -19.56
C ASN A 86 -7.34 10.25 -18.25
N TRP A 87 -6.31 10.62 -17.49
CA TRP A 87 -5.74 9.84 -16.39
C TRP A 87 -6.70 9.69 -15.22
N LEU A 88 -7.47 10.73 -14.96
CA LEU A 88 -8.44 10.79 -13.87
C LEU A 88 -9.66 9.87 -14.09
N GLY A 89 -9.93 9.40 -15.32
CA GLY A 89 -11.13 8.62 -15.63
C GLY A 89 -10.87 7.12 -15.77
N ASN A 90 -9.93 6.74 -16.64
CA ASN A 90 -9.80 5.35 -17.10
C ASN A 90 -8.79 4.51 -16.29
N LEU A 91 -7.79 5.14 -15.69
CA LEU A 91 -6.81 4.43 -14.84
C LEU A 91 -7.48 3.98 -13.53
N LEU A 92 -8.38 4.82 -13.02
CA LEU A 92 -9.09 4.59 -11.77
C LEU A 92 -9.86 3.27 -11.76
N ASP A 93 -10.44 2.81 -12.86
CA ASP A 93 -11.30 1.61 -12.83
C ASP A 93 -10.51 0.29 -12.81
N ALA A 94 -9.43 0.18 -13.60
CA ALA A 94 -8.56 -0.99 -13.59
C ALA A 94 -7.77 -1.07 -12.28
N GLU A 95 -7.17 0.04 -11.85
CA GLU A 95 -6.44 0.09 -10.59
C GLU A 95 -7.36 -0.19 -9.40
N LYS A 96 -8.61 0.30 -9.40
CA LYS A 96 -9.61 -0.05 -8.35
C LYS A 96 -9.78 -1.55 -8.20
N LEU A 97 -9.94 -2.29 -9.29
CA LEU A 97 -10.11 -3.74 -9.24
C LEU A 97 -8.85 -4.43 -8.72
N GLU A 98 -7.69 -3.95 -9.12
CA GLU A 98 -6.39 -4.48 -8.67
C GLU A 98 -6.13 -4.17 -7.20
N PHE A 99 -6.49 -2.98 -6.71
CA PHE A 99 -6.46 -2.63 -5.29
C PHE A 99 -7.38 -3.53 -4.47
N ARG A 100 -8.60 -3.79 -4.95
CA ARG A 100 -9.57 -4.68 -4.29
C ARG A 100 -9.04 -6.11 -4.19
N GLU A 101 -8.51 -6.66 -5.29
CA GLU A 101 -7.96 -8.01 -5.27
C GLU A 101 -6.70 -8.11 -4.41
N ALA A 102 -5.80 -7.12 -4.50
CA ALA A 102 -4.63 -7.06 -3.62
C ALA A 102 -5.04 -7.02 -2.14
N TYR A 103 -6.03 -6.18 -1.79
CA TYR A 103 -6.56 -6.14 -0.43
C TYR A 103 -7.18 -7.47 0.00
N ARG A 104 -7.93 -8.15 -0.89
CA ARG A 104 -8.51 -9.46 -0.61
C ARG A 104 -7.43 -10.50 -0.32
N LEU A 105 -6.36 -10.54 -1.11
CA LEU A 105 -5.22 -11.43 -0.89
C LEU A 105 -4.56 -11.16 0.47
N LEU A 106 -4.35 -9.89 0.83
CA LEU A 106 -3.80 -9.52 2.15
C LEU A 106 -4.72 -9.95 3.30
N SER A 107 -6.04 -9.77 3.13
CA SER A 107 -7.06 -10.12 4.14
C SER A 107 -7.15 -11.63 4.34
N ASP A 108 -7.06 -12.39 3.26
CA ASP A 108 -6.99 -13.86 3.27
C ASP A 108 -5.61 -14.38 3.73
N ARG A 109 -4.64 -13.49 3.99
CA ARG A 109 -3.24 -13.80 4.32
C ARG A 109 -2.55 -14.65 3.25
N LYS A 110 -2.92 -14.45 1.99
CA LYS A 110 -2.33 -15.10 0.82
C LYS A 110 -1.13 -14.33 0.30
N SER A 111 -0.38 -14.95 -0.60
CA SER A 111 0.73 -14.29 -1.27
C SER A 111 0.25 -13.17 -2.21
N LEU A 112 1.04 -12.10 -2.29
CA LEU A 112 0.84 -10.98 -3.22
C LEU A 112 2.13 -10.75 -4.01
N THR A 113 2.02 -10.71 -5.33
CA THR A 113 3.16 -10.46 -6.23
C THR A 113 3.25 -8.99 -6.57
N CYS A 114 4.42 -8.39 -6.35
CA CYS A 114 4.70 -7.05 -6.84
C CYS A 114 4.84 -7.08 -8.36
N THR A 115 3.98 -6.35 -9.06
CA THR A 115 3.99 -6.31 -10.52
C THR A 115 5.23 -5.63 -11.10
N GLN A 116 5.88 -4.73 -10.34
CA GLN A 116 7.10 -4.07 -10.79
C GLN A 116 8.33 -4.99 -10.73
N SER A 117 8.51 -5.71 -9.62
CA SER A 117 9.74 -6.48 -9.34
C SER A 117 9.60 -7.98 -9.55
N GLY A 118 8.38 -8.51 -9.68
CA GLY A 118 8.09 -9.94 -9.71
C GLY A 118 8.26 -10.63 -8.35
N VAL A 119 8.64 -9.90 -7.29
CA VAL A 119 8.81 -10.46 -5.94
C VAL A 119 7.47 -10.88 -5.39
N VAL A 120 7.41 -12.11 -4.87
CA VAL A 120 6.23 -12.66 -4.20
C VAL A 120 6.38 -12.47 -2.69
N TYR A 121 5.49 -11.70 -2.09
CA TYR A 121 5.40 -11.52 -0.65
C TYR A 121 4.39 -12.50 -0.06
N ASN A 122 4.82 -13.38 0.85
CA ASN A 122 3.95 -14.32 1.54
C ASN A 122 3.45 -13.70 2.86
N TYR A 123 2.13 -13.68 3.07
CA TYR A 123 1.49 -13.06 4.23
C TYR A 123 0.96 -14.07 5.26
N ASN A 124 1.26 -15.37 5.13
CA ASN A 124 0.79 -16.40 6.06
C ASN A 124 1.13 -16.09 7.55
N ASP A 125 2.30 -15.48 7.79
CA ASP A 125 2.80 -15.12 9.12
C ASP A 125 2.51 -13.65 9.50
N VAL A 126 1.84 -12.90 8.64
CA VAL A 126 1.43 -11.52 8.88
C VAL A 126 -0.02 -11.52 9.37
N PRO A 127 -0.37 -10.78 10.44
CA PRO A 127 -1.76 -10.66 10.85
C PRO A 127 -2.61 -10.05 9.72
N ALA A 128 -3.89 -10.42 9.67
CA ALA A 128 -4.82 -9.77 8.75
C ALA A 128 -4.82 -8.24 8.97
N PRO A 129 -5.02 -7.43 7.92
CA PRO A 129 -5.09 -5.98 8.06
C PRO A 129 -6.06 -5.57 9.16
N CYS A 130 -5.65 -4.64 10.02
CA CYS A 130 -6.52 -4.06 11.05
C CYS A 130 -6.84 -2.59 10.79
N THR A 131 -6.07 -1.94 9.92
CA THR A 131 -6.31 -0.58 9.45
C THR A 131 -5.98 -0.48 7.97
N VAL A 132 -6.85 0.19 7.22
CA VAL A 132 -6.64 0.56 5.82
C VAL A 132 -6.77 2.07 5.70
N SER A 133 -5.74 2.71 5.17
CA SER A 133 -5.81 4.09 4.71
C SER A 133 -6.05 4.08 3.22
N ALA A 134 -7.16 4.66 2.78
CA ALA A 134 -7.53 4.78 1.38
C ALA A 134 -7.60 6.26 1.00
N ASP A 135 -6.83 6.64 0.00
CA ASP A 135 -6.86 7.98 -0.58
C ASP A 135 -8.19 8.26 -1.30
N PHE A 136 -8.60 9.53 -1.37
CA PHE A 136 -9.79 10.06 -2.03
C PHE A 136 -10.03 9.51 -3.44
N PHE A 137 -8.98 9.14 -4.18
CA PHE A 137 -9.08 8.61 -5.54
C PHE A 137 -9.40 7.12 -5.61
N ALA A 138 -9.43 6.42 -4.47
CA ALA A 138 -10.02 5.10 -4.33
C ALA A 138 -11.28 5.17 -3.44
N PRO A 139 -12.29 6.00 -3.80
CA PRO A 139 -13.45 6.26 -2.92
C PRO A 139 -14.27 4.98 -2.66
N GLU A 140 -14.17 4.03 -3.59
CA GLU A 140 -14.82 2.73 -3.58
C GLU A 140 -14.07 1.67 -2.74
N LEU A 141 -12.81 1.92 -2.36
CA LEU A 141 -12.02 0.97 -1.56
C LEU A 141 -12.50 0.95 -0.11
N GLY A 142 -12.85 2.12 0.45
CA GLY A 142 -13.39 2.22 1.80
C GLY A 142 -14.66 1.37 2.00
N PRO A 143 -15.72 1.58 1.18
CA PRO A 143 -16.91 0.74 1.19
C PRO A 143 -16.59 -0.75 0.99
N PHE A 144 -15.76 -1.08 0.00
CA PHE A 144 -15.36 -2.47 -0.25
C PHE A 144 -14.69 -3.14 0.97
N VAL A 145 -13.77 -2.43 1.64
CA VAL A 145 -13.11 -2.92 2.87
C VAL A 145 -14.14 -3.13 3.98
N LYS A 146 -15.13 -2.23 4.11
CA LYS A 146 -16.19 -2.36 5.11
C LYS A 146 -17.12 -3.52 4.84
N ASP A 147 -17.44 -3.79 3.58
CA ASP A 147 -18.28 -4.92 3.20
C ASP A 147 -17.55 -6.25 3.39
N THR A 148 -16.26 -6.30 3.05
CA THR A 148 -15.44 -7.53 3.11
C THR A 148 -14.96 -7.85 4.53
N THR A 149 -14.60 -6.81 5.29
CA THR A 149 -13.97 -6.93 6.62
C THR A 149 -14.47 -5.83 7.57
N PRO A 150 -15.70 -5.94 8.11
CA PRO A 150 -16.35 -4.84 8.83
C PRO A 150 -15.57 -4.29 10.04
N ALA A 151 -14.79 -5.16 10.70
CA ALA A 151 -13.98 -4.83 11.87
C ALA A 151 -12.74 -3.98 11.54
N VAL A 152 -12.31 -3.93 10.29
CA VAL A 152 -11.13 -3.17 9.87
C VAL A 152 -11.41 -1.67 9.93
N LYS A 153 -10.51 -0.90 10.55
CA LYS A 153 -10.63 0.54 10.57
C LYS A 153 -10.27 1.11 9.20
N VAL A 154 -11.16 1.91 8.62
CA VAL A 154 -10.88 2.65 7.37
C VAL A 154 -10.60 4.09 7.74
N ILE A 155 -9.51 4.64 7.23
CA ILE A 155 -9.14 6.05 7.33
C ILE A 155 -9.19 6.61 5.91
N GLY A 156 -10.02 7.62 5.69
CA GLY A 156 -10.02 8.37 4.44
C GLY A 156 -8.96 9.46 4.49
N CYS A 157 -8.15 9.57 3.45
CA CYS A 157 -7.30 10.70 3.16
C CYS A 157 -7.92 11.56 2.06
#